data_AF-A0A3M1BPX8-F1
#
_entry.id   AF-A0A3M1BPX8-F1
#
_cell.length_a   1.000
_cell.length_b   1.000
_cell.length_c   1.000
_cell.angle_alpha   90.00
_cell.angle_beta   90.00
_cell.angle_gamma   90.00
#
_symmetry.space_group_name_H-M   'P 1'
#
loop_
_entity.id
_entity.type
_entity.pdbx_description
1 polymer ?
#
loop_
_entity_poly.entity_id
_entity_poly.type
_entity_poly.pdbx_seq_one_letter_code
_entity_poly.pdbx_strand_id
1 'polypeptide(L)'
;IAPGASIVAVKVVSSIGAIDDATVMRALEYIKSKRQQLGMPMVVNISLGNTLGPADGTSLLDLFIDQNSGPGTIVVAAAGNEGHLPLRAVIQEATFVSVPVSLSPGIPFEVWYGGSSSYRVELCDSSGRCAVSQRGSPPTLNLSCVNSITHQSYPLNGKVYVEFDHNCSGSYTLKLTLTSGGPSRVDLFGGFEGNSFGAYTVSDGQGGYLYTVAQPATARRAIAVGAFTSKALSSGSPAFNSLGMLAFFSSRGPTVDGRTKPDISAGGYVVYVPQEMGGYAYEAGTSFSTPAVAGLVALMLEANPSLIPEQAKELLCQNALRDSAVGSVPNNFVGCGKAQAVMSVSPGSGGQTPPSGGTLTTSGGGGGCSTGSAQYLWVYGFVALLLVLRRFKGKPDRMEGA
;
A
#
# COMPACT_ATOMS: atom_id res chain seq x y z
N ILE A 1 -6.21 17.13 9.47
CA ILE A 1 -7.40 17.22 8.58
C ILE A 1 -8.70 17.17 9.37
N ALA A 2 -8.92 16.17 10.22
CA ALA A 2 -10.11 16.09 11.07
C ALA A 2 -9.75 16.27 12.58
N PRO A 3 -9.52 17.50 13.07
CA PRO A 3 -9.06 17.73 14.44
C PRO A 3 -10.14 17.47 15.52
N GLY A 4 -11.42 17.47 15.15
CA GLY A 4 -12.53 17.24 16.10
C GLY A 4 -12.71 15.76 16.49
N ALA A 5 -11.89 14.89 15.94
CA ALA A 5 -12.06 13.46 16.00
C ALA A 5 -11.23 12.79 17.11
N SER A 6 -11.87 12.00 17.95
CA SER A 6 -11.27 11.06 18.92
C SER A 6 -10.44 9.98 18.22
N ILE A 7 -9.45 9.45 18.92
CA ILE A 7 -8.51 8.50 18.34
C ILE A 7 -8.60 7.16 19.06
N VAL A 8 -8.63 6.08 18.27
CA VAL A 8 -8.40 4.72 18.74
C VAL A 8 -7.11 4.25 18.08
N ALA A 9 -6.10 3.94 18.89
CA ALA A 9 -4.82 3.43 18.43
C ALA A 9 -4.71 1.94 18.77
N VAL A 10 -4.35 1.11 17.78
CA VAL A 10 -4.14 -0.32 17.98
C VAL A 10 -2.73 -0.68 17.52
N LYS A 11 -1.92 -1.21 18.43
CA LYS A 11 -0.58 -1.72 18.12
C LYS A 11 -0.69 -3.12 17.53
N VAL A 12 -0.22 -3.29 16.29
CA VAL A 12 -0.22 -4.58 15.57
C VAL A 12 1.18 -5.16 15.35
N VAL A 13 2.22 -4.43 15.75
CA VAL A 13 3.61 -4.87 15.67
C VAL A 13 4.01 -5.65 16.93
N SER A 14 4.66 -6.80 16.72
CA SER A 14 5.22 -7.63 17.79
C SER A 14 6.44 -6.97 18.46
N SER A 15 6.95 -7.59 19.54
CA SER A 15 8.16 -7.13 20.24
C SER A 15 9.42 -7.19 19.36
N ILE A 16 9.43 -8.05 18.34
CA ILE A 16 10.53 -8.21 17.39
C ILE A 16 10.36 -7.39 16.11
N GLY A 17 9.34 -6.54 16.04
CA GLY A 17 9.09 -5.70 14.86
C GLY A 17 8.28 -6.37 13.74
N ALA A 18 7.94 -7.65 13.87
CA ALA A 18 7.13 -8.35 12.88
C ALA A 18 5.65 -7.97 12.96
N ILE A 19 4.99 -7.91 11.80
CA ILE A 19 3.54 -7.72 11.64
C ILE A 19 3.00 -8.94 10.89
N ASP A 20 1.90 -9.51 11.38
CA ASP A 20 1.22 -10.65 10.79
C ASP A 20 -0.23 -10.25 10.45
N ASP A 21 -0.71 -10.70 9.29
CA ASP A 21 -2.08 -10.49 8.81
C ASP A 21 -3.11 -10.91 9.87
N ALA A 22 -2.87 -12.02 10.59
CA ALA A 22 -3.77 -12.46 11.65
C ALA A 22 -3.88 -11.44 12.79
N THR A 23 -2.80 -10.72 13.10
CA THR A 23 -2.80 -9.66 14.12
C THR A 23 -3.54 -8.42 13.61
N VAL A 24 -3.40 -8.08 12.33
CA VAL A 24 -4.16 -6.99 11.70
C VAL A 24 -5.66 -7.31 11.67
N MET A 25 -6.04 -8.55 11.35
CA MET A 25 -7.44 -9.01 11.37
C MET A 25 -8.05 -8.92 12.78
N ARG A 26 -7.33 -9.38 13.82
CA ARG A 26 -7.77 -9.22 15.22
C ARG A 26 -7.94 -7.76 15.61
N ALA A 27 -7.07 -6.87 15.14
CA ALA A 27 -7.22 -5.44 15.36
C ALA A 27 -8.50 -4.89 14.71
N LEU A 28 -8.82 -5.32 13.49
CA LEU A 28 -10.07 -4.96 12.80
C LEU A 28 -11.32 -5.47 13.53
N GLU A 29 -11.29 -6.67 14.12
CA GLU A 29 -12.38 -7.16 14.99
C GLU A 29 -12.55 -6.31 16.24
N TYR A 30 -11.44 -5.96 16.90
CA TYR A 30 -11.46 -5.07 18.05
C TYR A 30 -12.08 -3.71 17.70
N ILE A 31 -11.72 -3.14 16.55
CA ILE A 31 -12.25 -1.87 16.05
C ILE A 31 -13.76 -1.97 15.82
N LYS A 32 -14.23 -3.06 15.22
CA LYS A 32 -15.66 -3.32 15.02
C LYS A 32 -16.42 -3.37 16.35
N SER A 33 -15.87 -4.05 17.36
CA SER A 33 -16.45 -4.06 18.71
C SER A 33 -16.46 -2.66 19.33
N LYS A 34 -15.36 -1.90 19.18
CA LYS A 34 -15.26 -0.53 19.70
C LYS A 34 -16.27 0.42 19.03
N ARG A 35 -16.51 0.26 17.72
CA ARG A 35 -17.55 1.00 16.98
C ARG A 35 -18.91 0.82 17.62
N GLN A 36 -19.28 -0.43 17.88
CA GLN A 36 -20.58 -0.79 18.46
C GLN A 36 -20.73 -0.21 19.87
N GLN A 37 -19.68 -0.28 20.69
CA GLN A 37 -19.67 0.29 22.04
C GLN A 37 -19.83 1.82 22.04
N LEU A 38 -19.22 2.50 21.07
CA LEU A 38 -19.24 3.96 21.01
C LEU A 38 -20.45 4.52 20.26
N GLY A 39 -21.09 3.74 19.38
CA GLY A 39 -22.20 4.18 18.54
C GLY A 39 -21.79 5.22 17.49
N MET A 40 -20.57 5.14 16.97
CA MET A 40 -19.97 6.15 16.08
C MET A 40 -19.51 5.55 14.75
N PRO A 41 -19.57 6.30 13.63
CA PRO A 41 -18.91 5.90 12.40
C PRO A 41 -17.39 5.83 12.58
N MET A 42 -16.69 5.01 11.78
CA MET A 42 -15.25 4.76 11.88
C MET A 42 -14.59 4.79 10.52
N VAL A 43 -13.49 5.55 10.41
CA VAL A 43 -12.53 5.40 9.34
C VAL A 43 -11.31 4.64 9.87
N VAL A 44 -10.84 3.63 9.13
CA VAL A 44 -9.70 2.80 9.47
C VAL A 44 -8.49 3.10 8.61
N ASN A 45 -7.46 3.72 9.18
CA ASN A 45 -6.19 3.98 8.49
C ASN A 45 -5.22 2.80 8.65
N ILE A 46 -4.90 2.13 7.54
CA ILE A 46 -3.93 1.05 7.47
C ILE A 46 -2.69 1.56 6.71
N SER A 47 -1.71 2.11 7.46
CA SER A 47 -0.41 2.55 6.93
C SER A 47 0.64 1.43 7.05
N LEU A 48 0.31 0.27 6.48
CA LEU A 48 1.12 -0.95 6.48
C LEU A 48 0.77 -1.77 5.23
N GLY A 49 1.68 -2.65 4.82
CA GLY A 49 1.39 -3.57 3.75
C GLY A 49 2.47 -4.61 3.51
N ASN A 50 2.13 -5.58 2.65
CA ASN A 50 2.99 -6.67 2.23
C ASN A 50 2.88 -6.83 0.70
N THR A 51 4.01 -7.12 0.06
CA THR A 51 4.06 -7.38 -1.39
C THR A 51 3.94 -8.86 -1.73
N LEU A 52 3.94 -9.76 -0.75
CA LEU A 52 3.66 -11.20 -0.94
C LEU A 52 2.18 -11.50 -0.79
N GLY A 53 1.69 -12.50 -1.53
CA GLY A 53 0.30 -12.90 -1.62
C GLY A 53 -0.30 -12.70 -3.01
N PRO A 54 -1.57 -13.07 -3.22
CA PRO A 54 -2.18 -13.13 -4.54
C PRO A 54 -2.35 -11.75 -5.22
N ALA A 55 -2.35 -10.66 -4.44
CA ALA A 55 -2.43 -9.27 -4.92
C ALA A 55 -3.56 -8.97 -5.92
N ASP A 56 -4.63 -9.76 -5.88
CA ASP A 56 -5.83 -9.67 -6.70
C ASP A 56 -7.11 -9.41 -5.86
N GLY A 57 -6.93 -9.06 -4.59
CA GLY A 57 -8.02 -8.84 -3.65
C GLY A 57 -8.63 -10.11 -3.07
N THR A 58 -7.99 -11.28 -3.25
CA THR A 58 -8.48 -12.57 -2.71
C THR A 58 -7.66 -13.10 -1.54
N SER A 59 -6.68 -12.32 -1.05
CA SER A 59 -5.99 -12.70 0.18
C SER A 59 -6.94 -12.67 1.36
N LEU A 60 -6.58 -13.42 2.40
CA LEU A 60 -7.40 -13.48 3.61
C LEU A 60 -7.63 -12.09 4.21
N LEU A 61 -6.59 -11.26 4.29
CA LEU A 61 -6.70 -9.89 4.81
C LEU A 61 -7.56 -8.99 3.90
N ASP A 62 -7.41 -9.09 2.57
CA ASP A 62 -8.23 -8.32 1.63
C ASP A 62 -9.73 -8.65 1.76
N LEU A 63 -10.06 -9.95 1.77
CA LEU A 63 -11.44 -10.41 1.94
C LEU A 63 -12.00 -10.03 3.31
N PHE A 64 -11.17 -10.09 4.36
CA PHE A 64 -11.57 -9.69 5.69
C PHE A 64 -11.90 -8.19 5.76
N ILE A 65 -11.10 -7.35 5.11
CA ILE A 65 -11.36 -5.92 4.98
C ILE A 65 -12.63 -5.66 4.17
N ASP A 66 -12.85 -6.38 3.08
CA ASP A 66 -14.05 -6.24 2.25
C ASP A 66 -15.32 -6.63 3.03
N GLN A 67 -15.25 -7.64 3.89
CA GLN A 67 -16.35 -8.07 4.76
C GLN A 67 -16.63 -7.11 5.93
N ASN A 68 -15.61 -6.39 6.40
CA ASN A 68 -15.73 -5.50 7.57
C ASN A 68 -15.81 -4.01 7.21
N SER A 69 -15.65 -3.66 5.94
CA SER A 69 -15.96 -2.33 5.39
C SER A 69 -17.45 -2.28 5.02
N GLY A 70 -18.15 -1.21 5.34
CA GLY A 70 -19.60 -1.11 5.13
C GLY A 70 -20.18 0.21 5.64
N PRO A 71 -21.52 0.33 5.78
CA PRO A 71 -22.16 1.56 6.25
C PRO A 71 -21.51 2.14 7.51
N GLY A 72 -20.90 3.30 7.33
CA GLY A 72 -20.18 4.04 8.35
C GLY A 72 -18.82 3.49 8.76
N THR A 73 -18.36 2.32 8.28
CA THR A 73 -17.01 1.77 8.53
C THR A 73 -16.23 1.71 7.23
N ILE A 74 -15.23 2.58 7.07
CA ILE A 74 -14.48 2.69 5.82
C ILE A 74 -13.00 2.46 6.09
N VAL A 75 -12.38 1.54 5.35
CA VAL A 75 -10.94 1.27 5.43
C VAL A 75 -10.20 2.07 4.36
N VAL A 76 -9.10 2.70 4.74
CA VAL A 76 -8.17 3.46 3.89
C VAL A 76 -6.78 2.86 4.08
N ALA A 77 -6.14 2.42 3.00
CA ALA A 77 -4.89 1.66 3.05
C ALA A 77 -3.80 2.30 2.16
N ALA A 78 -2.56 2.29 2.65
CA ALA A 78 -1.39 2.74 1.90
C ALA A 78 -1.11 1.83 0.70
N ALA A 79 -0.85 2.39 -0.48
CA ALA A 79 -0.58 1.61 -1.67
C ALA A 79 0.76 0.84 -1.63
N GLY A 80 1.72 1.28 -0.82
CA GLY A 80 3.09 0.75 -0.78
C GLY A 80 4.14 1.73 -1.30
N ASN A 81 5.41 1.45 -1.03
CA ASN A 81 6.55 2.29 -1.39
C ASN A 81 7.52 1.61 -2.37
N GLU A 82 7.05 0.59 -3.08
CA GLU A 82 7.87 -0.31 -3.87
C GLU A 82 7.81 -0.02 -5.36
N GLY A 83 7.14 1.05 -5.78
CA GLY A 83 6.93 1.35 -7.19
C GLY A 83 8.19 1.65 -7.99
N HIS A 84 9.33 1.90 -7.32
CA HIS A 84 10.64 2.09 -7.94
C HIS A 84 11.49 0.81 -7.96
N LEU A 85 10.99 -0.30 -7.41
CA LEU A 85 11.72 -1.54 -7.22
C LEU A 85 11.29 -2.61 -8.23
N PRO A 86 12.23 -3.34 -8.87
CA PRO A 86 11.93 -4.44 -9.79
C PRO A 86 11.54 -5.74 -9.06
N LEU A 87 10.66 -5.67 -8.05
CA LEU A 87 10.24 -6.82 -7.24
C LEU A 87 9.02 -7.58 -7.80
N ARG A 88 8.55 -7.19 -8.99
CA ARG A 88 7.43 -7.82 -9.68
C ARG A 88 7.80 -8.19 -11.11
N ALA A 89 7.55 -9.43 -11.48
CA ALA A 89 7.66 -9.89 -12.85
C ALA A 89 6.38 -10.63 -13.28
N VAL A 90 5.98 -10.43 -14.54
CA VAL A 90 4.76 -10.99 -15.12
C VAL A 90 5.11 -11.72 -16.40
N ILE A 91 4.95 -13.04 -16.38
CA ILE A 91 5.18 -13.92 -17.52
C ILE A 91 3.80 -14.29 -18.08
N GLN A 92 3.54 -14.01 -19.36
CA GLN A 92 2.20 -14.17 -19.93
C GLN A 92 1.85 -15.65 -20.18
N GLU A 93 2.54 -16.32 -21.10
CA GLU A 93 2.36 -17.74 -21.36
C GLU A 93 3.72 -18.30 -21.79
N ALA A 94 4.23 -19.28 -21.04
CA ALA A 94 5.51 -19.90 -21.35
C ALA A 94 5.50 -21.37 -20.94
N THR A 95 6.02 -22.24 -21.81
CA THR A 95 6.27 -23.65 -21.47
C THR A 95 7.61 -23.81 -20.73
N PHE A 96 8.56 -22.91 -20.98
CA PHE A 96 9.81 -22.80 -20.26
C PHE A 96 10.25 -21.34 -20.18
N VAL A 97 10.75 -20.92 -19.03
CA VAL A 97 11.34 -19.59 -18.84
C VAL A 97 12.47 -19.64 -17.81
N SER A 98 13.49 -18.82 -18.02
CA SER A 98 14.56 -18.57 -17.05
C SER A 98 14.60 -17.08 -16.74
N VAL A 99 14.56 -16.73 -15.45
CA VAL A 99 14.52 -15.37 -14.94
C VAL A 99 15.74 -15.16 -14.05
N PRO A 100 16.63 -14.21 -14.38
CA PRO A 100 17.68 -13.78 -13.46
C PRO A 100 17.04 -13.20 -12.20
N VAL A 101 17.48 -13.63 -11.02
CA VAL A 101 16.98 -13.10 -9.74
C VAL A 101 18.16 -12.69 -8.87
N SER A 102 18.03 -11.54 -8.21
CA SER A 102 18.96 -11.13 -7.15
C SER A 102 18.27 -11.26 -5.81
N LEU A 103 18.83 -12.09 -4.93
CA LEU A 103 18.22 -12.47 -3.67
C LEU A 103 18.85 -11.74 -2.47
N SER A 104 17.98 -11.40 -1.53
CA SER A 104 18.29 -10.79 -0.25
C SER A 104 18.02 -11.80 0.88
N PRO A 105 18.97 -12.05 1.80
CA PRO A 105 18.79 -13.05 2.85
C PRO A 105 17.57 -12.79 3.74
N GLY A 106 16.82 -13.83 4.07
CA GLY A 106 15.69 -13.77 4.99
C GLY A 106 14.41 -13.18 4.41
N ILE A 107 14.39 -12.83 3.12
CA ILE A 107 13.20 -12.32 2.43
C ILE A 107 12.69 -13.39 1.46
N PRO A 108 11.51 -13.99 1.70
CA PRO A 108 10.97 -14.98 0.79
C PRO A 108 10.53 -14.35 -0.53
N PHE A 109 10.45 -15.19 -1.57
CA PHE A 109 9.81 -14.85 -2.83
C PHE A 109 8.75 -15.89 -3.19
N GLU A 110 7.77 -15.47 -3.98
CA GLU A 110 6.66 -16.31 -4.42
C GLU A 110 6.53 -16.36 -5.94
N VAL A 111 6.09 -17.52 -6.44
CA VAL A 111 5.69 -17.78 -7.83
C VAL A 111 4.21 -18.15 -7.82
N TRP A 112 3.36 -17.35 -8.44
CA TRP A 112 1.92 -17.59 -8.53
C TRP A 112 1.48 -17.92 -9.94
N TYR A 113 0.65 -18.94 -10.11
CA TYR A 113 0.06 -19.32 -11.38
C TYR A 113 -1.33 -19.95 -11.17
N GLY A 114 -2.07 -20.22 -12.24
CA GLY A 114 -3.43 -20.76 -12.13
C GLY A 114 -3.89 -21.52 -13.37
N GLY A 115 -5.20 -21.67 -13.52
CA GLY A 115 -5.79 -22.43 -14.61
C GLY A 115 -5.54 -23.94 -14.47
N SER A 116 -5.30 -24.62 -15.60
CA SER A 116 -4.95 -26.04 -15.62
C SER A 116 -3.44 -26.30 -15.51
N SER A 117 -2.62 -25.24 -15.44
CA SER A 117 -1.17 -25.30 -15.47
C SER A 117 -0.59 -25.95 -14.23
N SER A 118 0.49 -26.72 -14.42
CA SER A 118 1.36 -27.18 -13.35
C SER A 118 2.80 -26.91 -13.74
N TYR A 119 3.54 -26.13 -12.94
CA TYR A 119 4.95 -25.82 -13.21
C TYR A 119 5.87 -26.54 -12.24
N ARG A 120 7.00 -27.04 -12.78
CA ARG A 120 8.20 -27.33 -12.02
C ARG A 120 8.98 -26.01 -11.85
N VAL A 121 9.28 -25.67 -10.61
CA VAL A 121 9.92 -24.41 -10.21
C VAL A 121 11.30 -24.72 -9.64
N GLU A 122 12.32 -24.06 -10.15
CA GLU A 122 13.70 -24.29 -9.74
C GLU A 122 14.42 -22.98 -9.45
N LEU A 123 15.05 -22.88 -8.29
CA LEU A 123 16.02 -21.84 -8.01
C LEU A 123 17.42 -22.44 -8.17
N CYS A 124 18.24 -21.90 -9.06
CA CYS A 124 19.55 -22.45 -9.39
C CYS A 124 20.69 -21.46 -9.13
N ASP A 125 21.81 -21.94 -8.62
CA ASP A 125 23.06 -21.18 -8.54
C ASP A 125 23.85 -21.22 -9.88
N SER A 126 24.98 -20.50 -9.94
CA SER A 126 25.84 -20.45 -11.13
C SER A 126 26.53 -21.77 -11.47
N SER A 127 26.60 -22.71 -10.53
CA SER A 127 27.15 -24.05 -10.74
C SER A 127 26.13 -25.04 -11.29
N GLY A 128 24.86 -24.62 -11.43
CA GLY A 128 23.75 -25.45 -11.91
C GLY A 128 23.11 -26.32 -10.81
N ARG A 129 23.47 -26.12 -9.54
CA ARG A 129 22.75 -26.76 -8.42
C ARG A 129 21.43 -26.04 -8.21
N CYS A 130 20.35 -26.79 -8.06
CA CYS A 130 19.02 -26.19 -7.93
C CYS A 130 18.25 -26.74 -6.73
N ALA A 131 17.57 -25.84 -6.01
CA ALA A 131 16.44 -26.20 -5.18
C ALA A 131 15.20 -26.31 -6.08
N VAL A 132 14.42 -27.38 -5.93
CA VAL A 132 13.39 -27.79 -6.88
C VAL A 132 12.07 -28.03 -6.17
N SER A 133 10.99 -27.56 -6.77
CA SER A 133 9.63 -27.85 -6.36
C SER A 133 8.77 -28.28 -7.55
N GLN A 134 8.04 -29.37 -7.38
CA GLN A 134 7.10 -29.91 -8.36
C GLN A 134 5.91 -30.53 -7.64
N ARG A 135 4.71 -30.26 -8.14
CA ARG A 135 3.48 -30.76 -7.54
C ARG A 135 3.46 -32.30 -7.53
N GLY A 136 3.08 -32.89 -6.40
CA GLY A 136 3.05 -34.35 -6.22
C GLY A 136 4.41 -34.98 -5.88
N SER A 137 5.45 -34.18 -5.63
CA SER A 137 6.75 -34.67 -5.18
C SER A 137 7.28 -33.81 -4.02
N PRO A 138 8.00 -34.39 -3.05
CA PRO A 138 8.69 -33.60 -2.03
C PRO A 138 9.69 -32.63 -2.66
N PRO A 139 9.87 -31.42 -2.09
CA PRO A 139 10.86 -30.47 -2.59
C PRO A 139 12.28 -31.03 -2.42
N THR A 140 13.16 -30.71 -3.37
CA THR A 140 14.59 -31.04 -3.28
C THR A 140 15.36 -29.78 -2.90
N LEU A 141 16.11 -29.81 -1.80
CA LEU A 141 16.84 -28.66 -1.25
C LEU A 141 18.35 -28.75 -1.52
N ASN A 142 18.76 -28.89 -2.79
CA ASN A 142 20.19 -28.96 -3.15
C ASN A 142 20.90 -27.60 -3.16
N LEU A 143 20.28 -26.59 -2.53
CA LEU A 143 20.89 -25.30 -2.20
C LEU A 143 20.80 -25.12 -0.68
N SER A 144 21.94 -25.06 0.00
CA SER A 144 22.00 -24.97 1.46
C SER A 144 21.43 -23.68 2.03
N CYS A 145 21.25 -22.65 1.20
CA CYS A 145 20.64 -21.39 1.60
C CYS A 145 19.12 -21.38 1.53
N VAL A 146 18.48 -22.41 0.97
CA VAL A 146 17.01 -22.55 0.93
C VAL A 146 16.57 -23.31 2.18
N ASN A 147 15.79 -22.66 3.03
CA ASN A 147 15.33 -23.20 4.31
C ASN A 147 14.13 -24.14 4.07
N SER A 148 13.17 -23.71 3.26
CA SER A 148 11.99 -24.49 2.92
C SER A 148 11.36 -24.04 1.59
N ILE A 149 10.53 -24.91 1.00
CA ILE A 149 9.72 -24.57 -0.17
C ILE A 149 8.29 -25.03 0.07
N THR A 150 7.35 -24.10 0.00
CA THR A 150 5.91 -24.37 0.04
C THR A 150 5.38 -24.41 -1.40
N HIS A 151 4.58 -25.41 -1.76
CA HIS A 151 3.96 -25.51 -3.09
C HIS A 151 2.53 -26.02 -2.95
N GLN A 152 1.56 -25.09 -2.95
CA GLN A 152 0.18 -25.43 -2.64
C GLN A 152 -0.84 -24.58 -3.39
N SER A 153 -2.06 -25.12 -3.48
CA SER A 153 -3.22 -24.36 -3.95
C SER A 153 -3.66 -23.40 -2.85
N TYR A 154 -3.79 -22.12 -3.19
CA TYR A 154 -4.31 -21.11 -2.29
C TYR A 154 -5.83 -21.28 -2.14
N PRO A 155 -6.33 -21.44 -0.90
CA PRO A 155 -7.69 -21.92 -0.67
C PRO A 155 -8.79 -20.93 -1.10
N LEU A 156 -8.48 -19.63 -1.18
CA LEU A 156 -9.48 -18.58 -1.42
C LEU A 156 -9.73 -18.27 -2.90
N ASN A 157 -8.82 -18.67 -3.80
CA ASN A 157 -8.95 -18.39 -5.23
C ASN A 157 -8.55 -19.57 -6.14
N GLY A 158 -8.07 -20.69 -5.57
CA GLY A 158 -7.68 -21.88 -6.31
C GLY A 158 -6.38 -21.75 -7.13
N LYS A 159 -5.74 -20.56 -7.16
CA LYS A 159 -4.41 -20.38 -7.76
C LYS A 159 -3.39 -21.20 -7.00
N VAL A 160 -2.31 -21.58 -7.68
CA VAL A 160 -1.18 -22.26 -7.04
C VAL A 160 -0.10 -21.22 -6.77
N TYR A 161 0.53 -21.34 -5.61
CA TYR A 161 1.72 -20.58 -5.29
C TYR A 161 2.87 -21.48 -4.84
N VAL A 162 4.08 -21.03 -5.15
CA VAL A 162 5.33 -21.63 -4.68
C VAL A 162 6.13 -20.57 -3.96
N GLU A 163 6.34 -20.75 -2.67
CA GLU A 163 7.12 -19.84 -1.82
C GLU A 163 8.46 -20.48 -1.49
N PHE A 164 9.54 -19.72 -1.65
CA PHE A 164 10.88 -20.10 -1.21
C PHE A 164 11.26 -19.27 0.01
N ASP A 165 11.35 -19.91 1.17
CA ASP A 165 11.99 -19.33 2.36
C ASP A 165 13.50 -19.64 2.29
N HIS A 166 14.32 -18.60 2.34
CA HIS A 166 15.74 -18.71 2.12
C HIS A 166 16.58 -17.65 2.85
N ASN A 167 17.85 -17.97 3.07
CA ASN A 167 18.91 -17.06 3.43
C ASN A 167 19.93 -16.85 2.29
N CYS A 168 19.54 -17.14 1.04
CA CYS A 168 20.36 -16.92 -0.13
C CYS A 168 20.67 -15.42 -0.32
N SER A 169 21.90 -15.11 -0.75
CA SER A 169 22.33 -13.77 -1.15
C SER A 169 22.97 -13.78 -2.53
N GLY A 170 22.73 -12.73 -3.30
CA GLY A 170 23.36 -12.53 -4.61
C GLY A 170 22.55 -13.10 -5.77
N SER A 171 23.24 -13.46 -6.86
CA SER A 171 22.60 -13.75 -8.13
C SER A 171 22.29 -15.24 -8.32
N TYR A 172 21.05 -15.53 -8.70
CA TYR A 172 20.54 -16.87 -9.01
C TYR A 172 19.71 -16.83 -10.30
N THR A 173 19.28 -18.01 -10.76
CA THR A 173 18.32 -18.13 -11.86
C THR A 173 17.09 -18.89 -11.38
N LEU A 174 15.91 -18.28 -11.54
CA LEU A 174 14.63 -18.95 -11.36
C LEU A 174 14.18 -19.56 -12.70
N LYS A 175 13.98 -20.87 -12.75
CA LYS A 175 13.49 -21.59 -13.93
C LYS A 175 12.08 -22.10 -13.68
N LEU A 176 11.19 -21.91 -14.64
CA LEU A 176 9.86 -22.50 -14.63
C LEU A 176 9.71 -23.39 -15.87
N THR A 177 9.30 -24.62 -15.67
CA THR A 177 9.00 -25.58 -16.75
C THR A 177 7.59 -26.09 -16.61
N LEU A 178 6.75 -25.92 -17.63
CA LEU A 178 5.40 -26.47 -17.65
C LEU A 178 5.47 -28.00 -17.70
N THR A 179 4.81 -28.65 -16.75
CA THR A 179 4.79 -30.11 -16.59
C THR A 179 3.49 -30.74 -17.05
N SER A 180 2.37 -30.03 -16.91
CA SER A 180 1.05 -30.44 -17.40
C SER A 180 0.11 -29.23 -17.51
N GLY A 181 -1.01 -29.42 -18.22
CA GLY A 181 -1.95 -28.33 -18.55
C GLY A 181 -1.51 -27.49 -19.74
N GLY A 182 -2.21 -26.38 -19.98
CA GLY A 182 -1.78 -25.34 -20.91
C GLY A 182 -0.90 -24.29 -20.19
N PRO A 183 -0.04 -23.54 -20.88
CA PRO A 183 0.66 -22.41 -20.27
C PRO A 183 -0.34 -21.35 -19.79
N SER A 184 -0.03 -20.69 -18.68
CA SER A 184 -0.81 -19.59 -18.12
C SER A 184 0.08 -18.47 -17.63
N ARG A 185 -0.54 -17.33 -17.31
CA ARG A 185 0.10 -16.24 -16.58
C ARG A 185 0.78 -16.73 -15.31
N VAL A 186 2.00 -16.25 -15.10
CA VAL A 186 2.77 -16.44 -13.87
C VAL A 186 3.19 -15.07 -13.32
N ASP A 187 2.92 -14.84 -12.04
CA ASP A 187 3.29 -13.63 -11.31
C ASP A 187 4.39 -13.95 -10.29
N LEU A 188 5.51 -13.23 -10.35
CA LEU A 188 6.65 -13.41 -9.44
C LEU A 188 6.74 -12.24 -8.44
N PHE A 189 6.81 -12.54 -7.15
CA PHE A 189 6.83 -11.54 -6.08
C PHE A 189 8.12 -11.66 -5.27
N GLY A 190 8.88 -10.57 -5.18
CA GLY A 190 10.20 -10.55 -4.56
C GLY A 190 10.20 -10.29 -3.05
N GLY A 191 9.03 -10.08 -2.43
CA GLY A 191 8.93 -9.68 -1.04
C GLY A 191 9.24 -8.20 -0.80
N PHE A 192 8.98 -7.72 0.41
CA PHE A 192 9.09 -6.31 0.77
C PHE A 192 10.56 -5.87 0.76
N GLU A 193 10.90 -4.85 -0.05
CA GLU A 193 12.25 -4.26 -0.19
C GLU A 193 13.40 -5.28 -0.39
N GLY A 194 13.09 -6.47 -0.92
CA GLY A 194 14.01 -7.60 -0.90
C GLY A 194 14.52 -8.03 -2.27
N ASN A 195 13.93 -9.12 -2.78
CA ASN A 195 14.40 -9.78 -3.99
C ASN A 195 13.99 -8.99 -5.24
N SER A 196 14.82 -9.08 -6.29
CA SER A 196 14.54 -8.41 -7.58
C SER A 196 14.66 -9.36 -8.76
N PHE A 197 13.88 -9.05 -9.81
CA PHE A 197 13.85 -9.81 -11.06
C PHE A 197 14.54 -9.03 -12.17
N GLY A 198 15.48 -9.67 -12.87
CA GLY A 198 16.22 -9.07 -13.98
C GLY A 198 15.52 -9.16 -15.34
N ALA A 199 14.37 -9.84 -15.42
CA ALA A 199 13.58 -9.98 -16.64
C ALA A 199 12.08 -10.05 -16.30
N TYR A 200 11.23 -9.79 -17.30
CA TYR A 200 9.76 -9.81 -17.20
C TYR A 200 9.16 -8.81 -16.21
N THR A 201 9.95 -7.86 -15.70
CA THR A 201 9.45 -6.69 -15.00
C THR A 201 8.71 -5.79 -15.99
N VAL A 202 7.69 -5.06 -15.50
CA VAL A 202 6.87 -4.20 -16.34
C VAL A 202 7.21 -2.75 -16.02
N SER A 203 8.06 -2.15 -16.86
CA SER A 203 8.40 -0.73 -16.74
C SER A 203 7.16 0.15 -16.91
N ASP A 204 7.08 1.19 -16.10
CA ASP A 204 6.00 2.18 -16.15
C ASP A 204 6.30 3.35 -17.12
N GLY A 205 7.48 3.35 -17.76
CA GLY A 205 7.95 4.43 -18.64
C GLY A 205 8.37 5.73 -17.92
N GLN A 206 8.32 5.77 -16.58
CA GLN A 206 8.62 6.92 -15.71
C GLN A 206 9.71 6.61 -14.67
N GLY A 207 10.48 5.55 -14.87
CA GLY A 207 11.57 5.14 -13.99
C GLY A 207 11.16 4.22 -12.84
N GLY A 208 9.98 3.61 -12.91
CA GLY A 208 9.50 2.60 -11.97
C GLY A 208 8.86 1.38 -12.64
N TYR A 209 8.08 0.64 -11.86
CA TYR A 209 7.50 -0.65 -12.22
C TYR A 209 6.02 -0.76 -11.82
N LEU A 210 5.23 -1.40 -12.69
CA LEU A 210 3.81 -1.69 -12.46
C LEU A 210 3.61 -2.93 -11.56
N TYR A 211 2.36 -3.14 -11.12
CA TYR A 211 1.92 -4.27 -10.28
C TYR A 211 2.51 -4.31 -8.85
N THR A 212 2.94 -3.16 -8.34
CA THR A 212 3.66 -3.00 -7.06
C THR A 212 2.74 -2.64 -5.90
N VAL A 213 1.42 -2.47 -6.11
CA VAL A 213 0.47 -2.19 -5.03
C VAL A 213 0.49 -3.33 -4.00
N ALA A 214 0.80 -2.96 -2.76
CA ALA A 214 0.86 -3.87 -1.64
C ALA A 214 -0.56 -4.24 -1.13
N GLN A 215 -0.67 -5.44 -0.55
CA GLN A 215 -1.82 -5.80 0.26
C GLN A 215 -1.72 -5.05 1.61
N PRO A 216 -2.82 -4.53 2.18
CA PRO A 216 -4.20 -4.76 1.75
C PRO A 216 -4.81 -3.66 0.86
N ALA A 217 -4.01 -2.79 0.25
CA ALA A 217 -4.55 -1.77 -0.67
C ALA A 217 -5.17 -2.39 -1.94
N THR A 218 -4.90 -3.66 -2.20
CA THR A 218 -5.55 -4.48 -3.22
C THR A 218 -6.98 -4.89 -2.88
N ALA A 219 -7.45 -4.77 -1.63
CA ALA A 219 -8.86 -5.02 -1.27
C ALA A 219 -9.84 -4.16 -2.11
N ARG A 220 -11.02 -4.70 -2.42
CA ARG A 220 -11.98 -4.05 -3.33
C ARG A 220 -12.62 -2.82 -2.68
N ARG A 221 -12.95 -2.93 -1.40
CA ARG A 221 -13.67 -1.92 -0.63
C ARG A 221 -12.75 -1.01 0.17
N ALA A 222 -11.47 -1.37 0.35
CA ALA A 222 -10.49 -0.42 0.86
C ALA A 222 -10.24 0.70 -0.14
N ILE A 223 -10.09 1.92 0.36
CA ILE A 223 -9.61 3.08 -0.39
C ILE A 223 -8.08 3.04 -0.37
N ALA A 224 -7.47 2.68 -1.49
CA ALA A 224 -6.03 2.65 -1.66
C ALA A 224 -5.48 4.03 -1.97
N VAL A 225 -4.41 4.40 -1.27
CA VAL A 225 -3.84 5.75 -1.33
C VAL A 225 -2.39 5.73 -1.81
N GLY A 226 -2.15 6.36 -2.96
CA GLY A 226 -0.82 6.66 -3.48
C GLY A 226 -0.26 7.98 -2.94
N ALA A 227 0.98 8.29 -3.31
CA ALA A 227 1.71 9.47 -2.84
C ALA A 227 2.19 10.37 -3.98
N PHE A 228 2.09 11.69 -3.80
CA PHE A 228 2.75 12.69 -4.63
C PHE A 228 3.67 13.61 -3.81
N THR A 229 4.57 14.30 -4.50
CA THR A 229 5.48 15.32 -3.91
C THR A 229 4.70 16.55 -3.50
N SER A 230 4.55 16.77 -2.19
CA SER A 230 3.66 17.80 -1.65
C SER A 230 4.30 19.18 -1.52
N LYS A 231 5.63 19.23 -1.35
CA LYS A 231 6.42 20.47 -1.17
C LYS A 231 7.80 20.30 -1.78
N ALA A 232 8.39 21.41 -2.20
CA ALA A 232 9.82 21.53 -2.47
C ALA A 232 10.51 22.20 -1.28
N LEU A 233 11.61 21.63 -0.77
CA LEU A 233 12.36 22.21 0.36
C LEU A 233 13.54 23.09 -0.10
N SER A 234 14.05 22.89 -1.32
CA SER A 234 15.05 23.77 -1.96
C SER A 234 15.16 23.48 -3.45
N SER A 235 15.69 24.43 -4.24
CA SER A 235 15.90 24.31 -5.68
C SER A 235 17.11 23.45 -6.09
N GLY A 236 17.91 22.98 -5.12
CA GLY A 236 19.21 22.33 -5.38
C GLY A 236 19.24 20.81 -5.22
N SER A 237 18.13 20.16 -4.83
CA SER A 237 18.13 18.72 -4.60
C SER A 237 17.22 17.98 -5.61
N PRO A 238 17.71 16.95 -6.33
CA PRO A 238 16.99 16.25 -7.40
C PRO A 238 15.66 15.63 -6.96
N ALA A 239 15.54 15.27 -5.68
CA ALA A 239 14.32 14.76 -5.06
C ALA A 239 13.15 15.78 -5.00
N PHE A 240 13.38 17.05 -5.35
CA PHE A 240 12.49 18.16 -5.03
C PHE A 240 12.00 18.98 -6.25
N ASN A 241 12.37 18.59 -7.47
CA ASN A 241 12.02 19.32 -8.70
C ASN A 241 10.69 18.88 -9.35
N SER A 242 9.92 18.01 -8.68
CA SER A 242 8.73 17.37 -9.24
C SER A 242 7.48 17.64 -8.39
N LEU A 243 7.26 18.90 -7.98
CA LEU A 243 6.10 19.30 -7.17
C LEU A 243 4.79 18.81 -7.82
N GLY A 244 3.96 18.14 -7.04
CA GLY A 244 2.71 17.56 -7.53
C GLY A 244 2.86 16.32 -8.41
N MET A 245 4.07 15.89 -8.77
CA MET A 245 4.26 14.63 -9.50
C MET A 245 4.14 13.43 -8.55
N LEU A 246 3.87 12.27 -9.13
CA LEU A 246 3.92 10.99 -8.42
C LEU A 246 5.25 10.87 -7.66
N ALA A 247 5.19 10.51 -6.37
CA ALA A 247 6.39 10.22 -5.61
C ALA A 247 7.04 8.96 -6.18
N PHE A 248 8.35 8.98 -6.45
CA PHE A 248 9.03 7.90 -7.20
C PHE A 248 8.77 6.50 -6.60
N PHE A 249 8.69 6.42 -5.26
CA PHE A 249 8.44 5.20 -4.51
C PHE A 249 6.98 4.73 -4.54
N SER A 250 6.00 5.61 -4.80
CA SER A 250 4.58 5.27 -4.69
C SER A 250 4.25 4.04 -5.54
N SER A 251 3.77 2.98 -4.90
CA SER A 251 3.40 1.76 -5.60
C SER A 251 2.30 1.99 -6.63
N ARG A 252 2.38 1.24 -7.73
CA ARG A 252 1.62 1.45 -8.96
C ARG A 252 0.83 0.21 -9.30
N GLY A 253 -0.40 0.40 -9.74
CA GLY A 253 -1.24 -0.67 -10.25
C GLY A 253 -0.78 -1.19 -11.63
N PRO A 254 -1.65 -1.96 -12.30
CA PRO A 254 -2.92 -2.45 -11.77
C PRO A 254 -2.69 -3.53 -10.70
N THR A 255 -3.73 -3.96 -10.01
CA THR A 255 -3.70 -5.20 -9.24
C THR A 255 -3.50 -6.40 -10.17
N VAL A 256 -3.22 -7.60 -9.62
CA VAL A 256 -3.04 -8.81 -10.45
C VAL A 256 -4.30 -9.15 -11.26
N ASP A 257 -5.49 -8.88 -10.72
CA ASP A 257 -6.78 -9.01 -11.43
C ASP A 257 -7.14 -7.79 -12.32
N GLY A 258 -6.21 -6.88 -12.55
CA GLY A 258 -6.36 -5.81 -13.54
C GLY A 258 -7.11 -4.56 -13.06
N ARG A 259 -7.51 -4.48 -11.79
CA ARG A 259 -8.16 -3.27 -11.26
C ARG A 259 -7.16 -2.13 -11.17
N THR A 260 -7.61 -0.94 -11.53
CA THR A 260 -6.83 0.29 -11.32
C THR A 260 -6.67 0.56 -9.82
N LYS A 261 -5.41 0.64 -9.38
CA LYS A 261 -5.00 1.05 -8.04
C LYS A 261 -3.74 1.93 -8.16
N PRO A 262 -3.48 2.88 -7.25
CA PRO A 262 -4.33 3.27 -6.10
C PRO A 262 -5.68 3.85 -6.55
N ASP A 263 -6.64 4.00 -5.62
CA ASP A 263 -7.93 4.62 -5.93
C ASP A 263 -7.77 6.15 -6.05
N ILE A 264 -6.95 6.75 -5.19
CA ILE A 264 -6.64 8.18 -5.15
C ILE A 264 -5.21 8.40 -4.61
N SER A 265 -4.63 9.60 -4.78
CA SER A 265 -3.34 9.94 -4.16
C SER A 265 -3.41 11.19 -3.28
N ALA A 266 -2.55 11.28 -2.27
CA ALA A 266 -2.40 12.48 -1.44
C ALA A 266 -0.92 12.87 -1.30
N GLY A 267 -0.66 13.98 -0.60
CA GLY A 267 0.70 14.41 -0.31
C GLY A 267 1.39 13.40 0.60
N GLY A 268 2.44 12.75 0.11
CA GLY A 268 3.15 11.68 0.82
C GLY A 268 4.65 11.80 0.79
N TYR A 269 5.19 12.74 0.01
CA TYR A 269 6.60 13.02 -0.02
C TYR A 269 6.84 14.45 0.45
N VAL A 270 7.73 14.59 1.44
CA VAL A 270 8.01 15.83 2.18
C VAL A 270 6.86 16.25 3.09
N VAL A 271 6.43 15.34 3.98
CA VAL A 271 5.34 15.59 4.93
C VAL A 271 5.91 15.91 6.31
N TYR A 272 5.52 17.04 6.90
CA TYR A 272 5.99 17.43 8.23
C TYR A 272 5.11 16.81 9.32
N VAL A 273 5.68 15.92 10.15
CA VAL A 273 4.92 15.09 11.10
C VAL A 273 5.54 15.12 12.51
N PRO A 274 4.74 14.94 13.57
CA PRO A 274 5.25 14.87 14.93
C PRO A 274 6.10 13.60 15.15
N GLN A 275 7.12 13.71 16.00
CA GLN A 275 8.05 12.62 16.32
C GLN A 275 7.86 12.13 17.76
N GLU A 276 8.25 10.89 18.05
CA GLU A 276 8.02 10.23 19.34
C GLU A 276 8.62 10.97 20.54
N MET A 277 9.86 11.46 20.38
CA MET A 277 10.57 12.19 21.42
C MET A 277 10.20 13.69 21.45
N GLY A 278 9.09 14.06 20.81
CA GLY A 278 8.67 15.44 20.61
C GLY A 278 9.30 16.08 19.36
N GLY A 279 8.81 17.28 19.03
CA GLY A 279 9.21 17.97 17.80
C GLY A 279 8.56 17.39 16.54
N TYR A 280 9.11 17.76 15.40
CA TYR A 280 8.58 17.41 14.08
C TYR A 280 9.72 17.16 13.10
N ALA A 281 9.51 16.27 12.13
CA ALA A 281 10.44 16.04 11.03
C ALA A 281 9.71 15.87 9.68
N TYR A 282 10.47 15.96 8.59
CA TYR A 282 9.96 15.65 7.27
C TYR A 282 10.10 14.16 6.99
N GLU A 283 9.00 13.54 6.56
CA GLU A 283 8.93 12.13 6.25
C GLU A 283 8.43 11.89 4.81
N ALA A 284 8.59 10.64 4.36
CA ALA A 284 8.21 10.18 3.03
C ALA A 284 7.55 8.79 3.08
N GLY A 285 6.45 8.62 2.35
CA GLY A 285 5.76 7.34 2.23
C GLY A 285 4.28 7.48 1.92
N THR A 286 3.72 6.47 1.27
CA THR A 286 2.25 6.35 1.15
C THR A 286 1.59 6.27 2.53
N SER A 287 2.31 5.76 3.54
CA SER A 287 1.93 5.80 4.96
C SER A 287 1.55 7.17 5.51
N PHE A 288 2.07 8.26 4.92
CA PHE A 288 1.73 9.64 5.29
C PHE A 288 0.61 10.24 4.44
N SER A 289 0.37 9.68 3.25
CA SER A 289 -0.77 10.03 2.38
C SER A 289 -2.07 9.45 2.92
N THR A 290 -2.05 8.19 3.37
CA THR A 290 -3.20 7.45 3.90
C THR A 290 -3.95 8.18 5.02
N PRO A 291 -3.29 8.69 6.08
CA PRO A 291 -3.99 9.38 7.17
C PRO A 291 -4.60 10.72 6.72
N ALA A 292 -4.05 11.35 5.67
CA ALA A 292 -4.66 12.53 5.09
C ALA A 292 -6.01 12.19 4.44
N VAL A 293 -6.05 11.15 3.61
CA VAL A 293 -7.30 10.67 3.01
C VAL A 293 -8.27 10.13 4.06
N ALA A 294 -7.78 9.41 5.07
CA ALA A 294 -8.60 8.96 6.19
C ALA A 294 -9.25 10.14 6.94
N GLY A 295 -8.51 11.24 7.12
CA GLY A 295 -9.06 12.48 7.66
C GLY A 295 -10.18 13.08 6.80
N LEU A 296 -10.06 13.05 5.46
CA LEU A 296 -11.13 13.49 4.57
C LEU A 296 -12.36 12.58 4.68
N VAL A 297 -12.16 11.27 4.70
CA VAL A 297 -13.24 10.29 4.87
C VAL A 297 -13.94 10.46 6.22
N ALA A 298 -13.22 10.82 7.29
CA ALA A 298 -13.84 11.14 8.58
C ALA A 298 -14.77 12.36 8.49
N LEU A 299 -14.39 13.40 7.74
CA LEU A 299 -15.27 14.56 7.50
C LEU A 299 -16.49 14.16 6.67
N MET A 300 -16.34 13.27 5.69
CA MET A 300 -17.47 12.71 4.93
C MET A 300 -18.42 11.90 5.84
N LEU A 301 -17.87 11.14 6.78
CA LEU A 301 -18.65 10.39 7.78
C LEU A 301 -19.30 11.30 8.83
N GLU A 302 -18.73 12.47 9.13
CA GLU A 302 -19.38 13.50 9.96
C GLU A 302 -20.64 14.03 9.26
N ALA A 303 -20.58 14.24 7.95
CA ALA A 303 -21.73 14.68 7.14
C ALA A 303 -22.75 13.56 6.88
N ASN A 304 -22.29 12.32 6.66
CA ASN A 304 -23.13 11.15 6.45
C ASN A 304 -22.58 9.94 7.23
N PRO A 305 -23.07 9.68 8.45
CA PRO A 305 -22.62 8.56 9.28
C PRO A 305 -22.88 7.16 8.70
N SER A 306 -23.74 7.07 7.67
CA SER A 306 -24.11 5.82 6.99
C SER A 306 -23.34 5.59 5.67
N LEU A 307 -22.43 6.49 5.31
CA LEU A 307 -21.65 6.43 4.06
C LEU A 307 -20.96 5.07 3.90
N ILE A 308 -21.10 4.47 2.72
CA ILE A 308 -20.43 3.21 2.37
C ILE A 308 -19.10 3.49 1.63
N PRO A 309 -18.15 2.54 1.63
CA PRO A 309 -16.86 2.74 0.97
C PRO A 309 -16.94 3.15 -0.50
N GLU A 310 -17.88 2.59 -1.25
CA GLU A 310 -18.06 2.87 -2.67
C GLU A 310 -18.46 4.33 -2.92
N GLN A 311 -19.40 4.85 -2.11
CA GLN A 311 -19.81 6.26 -2.15
C GLN A 311 -18.67 7.20 -1.73
N ALA A 312 -17.88 6.81 -0.73
CA ALA A 312 -16.72 7.61 -0.31
C ALA A 312 -15.65 7.69 -1.41
N LYS A 313 -15.36 6.58 -2.10
CA LYS A 313 -14.46 6.57 -3.27
C LYS A 313 -14.98 7.48 -4.37
N GLU A 314 -16.27 7.40 -4.68
CA GLU A 314 -16.89 8.24 -5.69
C GLU A 314 -16.78 9.73 -5.34
N LEU A 315 -17.13 10.12 -4.10
CA LEU A 315 -17.01 11.51 -3.64
C LEU A 315 -15.57 12.02 -3.67
N LEU A 316 -14.60 11.19 -3.23
CA LEU A 316 -13.18 11.52 -3.34
C LEU A 316 -12.75 11.74 -4.79
N CYS A 317 -13.22 10.90 -5.71
CA CYS A 317 -12.84 10.95 -7.12
C CYS A 317 -13.51 12.05 -7.93
N GLN A 318 -14.79 12.34 -7.65
CA GLN A 318 -15.51 13.47 -8.24
C GLN A 318 -14.86 14.79 -7.86
N ASN A 319 -14.39 14.90 -6.61
CA ASN A 319 -13.74 16.10 -6.12
C ASN A 319 -12.21 16.04 -6.23
N ALA A 320 -11.59 15.05 -6.90
CA ALA A 320 -10.13 14.98 -7.00
C ALA A 320 -9.57 16.12 -7.87
N LEU A 321 -8.44 16.70 -7.46
CA LEU A 321 -7.69 17.66 -8.29
C LEU A 321 -7.02 16.90 -9.44
N ARG A 322 -7.27 17.38 -10.67
CA ARG A 322 -6.74 16.82 -11.92
C ARG A 322 -5.96 17.90 -12.67
N ASP A 323 -4.71 18.08 -12.31
CA ASP A 323 -3.78 18.98 -13.01
C ASP A 323 -2.99 18.24 -14.10
N SER A 324 -2.13 18.96 -14.83
CA SER A 324 -1.31 18.36 -15.88
C SER A 324 -0.37 17.25 -15.38
N ALA A 325 -0.03 17.24 -14.09
CA ALA A 325 0.87 16.25 -13.49
C ALA A 325 0.20 14.87 -13.27
N VAL A 326 -1.13 14.79 -13.26
CA VAL A 326 -1.83 13.50 -13.11
C VAL A 326 -2.12 12.79 -14.44
N GLY A 327 -2.06 13.51 -15.56
CA GLY A 327 -2.43 12.98 -16.88
C GLY A 327 -3.90 12.57 -16.99
N SER A 328 -4.19 11.60 -17.88
CA SER A 328 -5.54 11.03 -18.02
C SER A 328 -5.85 10.11 -16.85
N VAL A 329 -7.01 10.29 -16.21
CA VAL A 329 -7.46 9.54 -15.03
C VAL A 329 -8.84 8.88 -15.26
N PRO A 330 -9.16 7.76 -14.60
CA PRO A 330 -8.32 7.05 -13.62
C PRO A 330 -7.13 6.33 -14.27
N ASN A 331 -6.01 6.24 -13.55
CA ASN A 331 -4.82 5.52 -13.99
C ASN A 331 -4.11 4.78 -12.85
N ASN A 332 -3.17 3.90 -13.21
CA ASN A 332 -2.43 3.04 -12.27
C ASN A 332 -1.37 3.76 -11.43
N PHE A 333 -1.27 5.09 -11.54
CA PHE A 333 -0.26 5.88 -10.84
C PHE A 333 -0.87 6.64 -9.68
N VAL A 334 -1.90 7.44 -9.98
CA VAL A 334 -2.54 8.34 -9.00
C VAL A 334 -4.02 8.04 -8.78
N GLY A 335 -4.55 6.99 -9.40
CA GLY A 335 -5.97 6.68 -9.35
C GLY A 335 -6.78 7.76 -10.07
N CYS A 336 -7.85 8.24 -9.44
CA CYS A 336 -8.72 9.27 -10.00
C CYS A 336 -8.20 10.72 -9.87
N GLY A 337 -7.04 10.91 -9.25
CA GLY A 337 -6.37 12.21 -9.11
C GLY A 337 -5.83 12.46 -7.70
N LYS A 338 -5.64 13.74 -7.36
CA LYS A 338 -5.12 14.16 -6.05
C LYS A 338 -6.26 14.48 -5.10
N ALA A 339 -6.25 13.89 -3.92
CA ALA A 339 -7.24 14.17 -2.88
C ALA A 339 -7.20 15.65 -2.48
N GLN A 340 -8.37 16.28 -2.45
CA GLN A 340 -8.55 17.65 -1.98
C GLN A 340 -9.76 17.76 -1.06
N ALA A 341 -9.72 18.73 -0.16
CA ALA A 341 -10.78 19.00 0.81
C ALA A 341 -11.91 19.88 0.25
N VAL A 342 -12.04 20.02 -1.08
CA VAL A 342 -13.16 20.73 -1.70
C VAL A 342 -14.40 19.86 -1.56
N MET A 343 -15.01 19.91 -0.40
CA MET A 343 -16.36 19.40 -0.21
C MET A 343 -17.29 20.43 -0.83
N SER A 344 -17.74 20.17 -2.05
CA SER A 344 -18.95 20.82 -2.57
C SER A 344 -20.15 20.34 -1.76
N VAL A 345 -20.24 20.75 -0.49
CA VAL A 345 -21.53 20.78 0.20
C VAL A 345 -22.24 21.93 -0.47
N SER A 346 -23.01 21.68 -1.54
CA SER A 346 -23.73 22.73 -2.24
C SER A 346 -24.49 23.60 -1.23
N PRO A 347 -24.06 24.86 -0.97
CA PRO A 347 -24.95 25.84 -0.39
C PRO A 347 -25.66 26.48 -1.59
N GLY A 348 -26.94 26.81 -1.47
CA GLY A 348 -27.59 27.63 -2.47
C GLY A 348 -26.71 28.83 -2.86
N SER A 349 -26.53 29.02 -4.16
CA SER A 349 -26.12 30.25 -4.85
C SER A 349 -25.52 31.38 -3.98
N GLY A 350 -24.22 31.64 -4.14
CA GLY A 350 -23.61 32.87 -3.64
C GLY A 350 -22.09 32.88 -3.80
N GLY A 351 -21.60 33.41 -4.93
CA GLY A 351 -20.17 33.51 -5.20
C GLY A 351 -19.46 34.54 -4.33
N GLN A 352 -18.20 34.26 -3.98
CA GLN A 352 -17.18 35.27 -3.72
C GLN A 352 -15.78 34.64 -3.85
N THR A 353 -14.92 35.34 -4.59
CA THR A 353 -13.51 35.02 -4.90
C THR A 353 -12.61 35.15 -3.66
N PRO A 354 -11.56 34.32 -3.51
CA PRO A 354 -10.60 34.47 -2.40
C PRO A 354 -9.55 35.58 -2.68
N PRO A 355 -9.07 36.31 -1.65
CA PRO A 355 -8.07 37.38 -1.83
C PRO A 355 -6.64 36.85 -1.94
N SER A 356 -5.82 37.62 -2.64
CA SER A 356 -4.41 37.41 -2.96
C SER A 356 -3.47 37.38 -1.74
N GLY A 357 -2.31 36.72 -1.95
CA GLY A 357 -1.39 36.27 -0.92
C GLY A 357 -0.58 37.32 -0.15
N GLY A 358 -0.09 36.89 1.01
CA GLY A 358 0.89 37.58 1.83
C GLY A 358 2.26 36.91 1.75
N THR A 359 3.27 37.71 1.41
CA THR A 359 4.68 37.37 1.33
C THR A 359 5.26 37.10 2.73
N LEU A 360 5.94 35.98 2.93
CA LEU A 360 6.68 35.67 4.17
C LEU A 360 8.18 35.90 3.95
N THR A 361 8.73 36.82 4.74
CA THR A 361 10.14 37.18 4.83
C THR A 361 10.98 36.09 5.51
N THR A 362 12.14 35.79 4.96
CA THR A 362 13.12 34.81 5.43
C THR A 362 14.02 35.36 6.54
N SER A 363 14.13 34.67 7.67
CA SER A 363 15.32 34.70 8.53
C SER A 363 15.34 33.48 9.45
N GLY A 364 16.32 32.58 9.26
CA GLY A 364 16.55 31.44 10.13
C GLY A 364 17.62 30.52 9.56
N GLY A 365 18.85 30.65 10.11
CA GLY A 365 20.08 30.04 9.64
C GLY A 365 20.08 28.51 9.56
N GLY A 366 20.86 28.01 8.62
CA GLY A 366 20.91 26.61 8.21
C GLY A 366 21.47 25.64 9.25
N GLY A 367 20.98 24.40 9.14
CA GLY A 367 21.68 23.17 9.48
C GLY A 367 21.62 22.27 8.24
N GLY A 368 22.78 21.95 7.68
CA GLY A 368 22.92 21.29 6.39
C GLY A 368 22.27 19.92 6.30
N CYS A 369 21.68 19.62 5.15
CA CYS A 369 21.36 18.27 4.74
C CYS A 369 22.65 17.46 4.61
N SER A 370 22.88 16.53 5.53
CA SER A 370 23.86 15.46 5.32
C SER A 370 23.26 14.46 4.33
N THR A 371 23.66 14.60 3.06
CA THR A 371 23.57 13.51 2.08
C THR A 371 24.73 12.56 2.34
N GLY A 372 24.49 11.57 3.21
CA GLY A 372 25.42 10.48 3.51
C GLY A 372 24.81 9.15 3.10
N SER A 373 25.37 8.55 2.06
CA SER A 373 25.18 7.15 1.67
C SER A 373 25.71 6.22 2.77
N ALA A 374 24.88 5.92 3.77
CA ALA A 374 24.97 4.76 4.67
C ALA A 374 23.94 4.99 5.79
N GLN A 375 22.86 4.20 5.79
CA GLN A 375 22.01 3.79 6.93
C GLN A 375 20.59 3.45 6.45
N TYR A 376 20.45 2.53 5.50
CA TYR A 376 19.24 1.70 5.40
C TYR A 376 19.43 0.49 6.31
N LEU A 377 19.50 0.73 7.62
CA LEU A 377 19.53 -0.31 8.66
C LEU A 377 18.94 0.28 9.94
N TRP A 378 17.64 0.60 9.91
CA TRP A 378 16.83 0.75 11.10
C TRP A 378 15.42 0.21 10.83
N VAL A 379 15.29 -1.11 10.94
CA VAL A 379 14.05 -1.73 11.42
C VAL A 379 13.96 -1.34 12.89
N TYR A 380 13.10 -0.39 13.26
CA TYR A 380 12.36 -0.33 14.52
C TYR A 380 11.44 0.90 14.50
N GLY A 381 10.14 0.66 14.64
CA GLY A 381 9.22 1.63 15.25
C GLY A 381 8.17 2.26 14.33
N PHE A 382 6.91 1.98 14.66
CA PHE A 382 5.72 2.80 14.39
C PHE A 382 4.99 2.63 13.04
N VAL A 383 4.33 1.48 12.95
CA VAL A 383 3.02 1.39 12.32
C VAL A 383 1.96 1.65 13.40
N ALA A 384 1.50 2.89 13.52
CA ALA A 384 0.33 3.23 14.31
C ALA A 384 -0.92 3.21 13.40
N LEU A 385 -1.87 2.34 13.71
CA LEU A 385 -3.23 2.45 13.18
C LEU A 385 -3.91 3.65 13.86
N LEU A 386 -3.93 4.81 13.19
CA LEU A 386 -4.52 6.05 13.70
C LEU A 386 -5.98 6.18 13.23
N LEU A 387 -6.93 6.08 14.16
CA LEU A 387 -8.37 6.23 13.88
C LEU A 387 -8.89 7.60 14.36
N VAL A 388 -9.99 8.08 13.79
CA VAL A 388 -10.50 9.46 13.88
C VAL A 388 -12.04 9.41 14.11
N LEU A 389 -12.58 9.93 15.23
CA LEU A 389 -13.97 9.80 15.77
C LEU A 389 -14.54 11.01 16.55
N ARG A 390 -15.44 11.90 16.07
CA ARG A 390 -15.97 13.03 16.89
C ARG A 390 -17.28 12.76 17.65
N ARG A 391 -17.36 13.13 18.94
CA ARG A 391 -18.59 13.09 19.77
C ARG A 391 -19.58 14.20 19.37
N PHE A 392 -20.86 13.87 19.18
CA PHE A 392 -21.93 14.86 19.06
C PHE A 392 -22.27 15.44 20.45
N LYS A 393 -22.17 16.77 20.62
CA LYS A 393 -22.82 17.47 21.73
C LYS A 393 -24.26 17.77 21.30
N GLY A 394 -25.23 17.03 21.83
CA GLY A 394 -26.62 17.46 21.87
C GLY A 394 -26.75 18.73 22.74
N LYS A 395 -27.66 19.64 22.35
CA LYS A 395 -28.04 20.81 23.15
C LYS A 395 -28.49 20.39 24.57
N PRO A 396 -28.27 21.22 25.60
CA PRO A 396 -28.82 20.97 26.93
C PRO A 396 -30.33 21.21 26.89
N ASP A 397 -31.12 20.20 27.24
CA ASP A 397 -32.51 20.42 27.64
C ASP A 397 -32.51 21.19 28.96
N ARG A 398 -33.11 22.38 28.91
CA ARG A 398 -33.60 23.09 30.10
C ARG A 398 -34.66 22.20 30.75
N MET A 399 -34.41 21.73 31.97
CA MET A 399 -35.50 21.52 32.92
C MET A 399 -35.59 22.76 33.81
N GLU A 400 -36.54 23.63 33.49
CA GLU A 400 -37.21 24.49 34.47
C GLU A 400 -38.08 23.59 35.37
N GLY A 401 -38.07 23.88 36.67
CA GLY A 401 -38.58 22.98 37.69
C GLY A 401 -40.09 22.98 37.91
N ALA A 402 -40.48 22.03 38.76
CA ALA A 402 -41.39 22.18 39.89
C ALA A 402 -41.03 21.11 40.92
#